data_AF-A0A7S4VJT8-F1
#
_entry.id   AF-A0A7S4VJT8-F1
#
_cell.length_a   1.000
_cell.length_b   1.000
_cell.length_c   1.000
_cell.angle_alpha   90.00
_cell.angle_beta   90.00
_cell.angle_gamma   90.00
#
_symmetry.space_group_name_H-M   'P 1'
#
loop_
_entity.id
_entity.type
_entity.pdbx_description
1 polymer ?
#
loop_
_entity_poly.entity_id
_entity_poly.type
_entity_poly.pdbx_seq_one_letter_code
_entity_poly.pdbx_strand_id
1 'polypeptide(L)'
;QGAPQRSPPRLQSTPALSVGVRPLPCTRPQLTSPPLLHPLCRCATPGDLVPRGRAENRGGLVGLGEQSIWGDCSGALGGGSSRMEIAAAGPRAPATAEDAAVTILRDAGNGLFKEQRFLEAAGLYRKALALLRPLPLPLGKEAVAVTPKPGSRGHGNGSAGQTLAHALRLNLALCLQRAGGDLGEALQLCDEVLAVDPASAKALFRRGAVRRGLAEEGGPPGRGAVAATERREALQLARMDLLAAARAEPQDRHVRALLEEATQALLRLPAVDDAGAAAAPAAAGLLPRLAKGGGLYCDRQAPPPPPPPLECPNCARTGHGGCGKTWWVAQRARWLGLPQEVVAWEPATFEEEGTLAVSGRRAAGPGAGAPGEGRCGGGGSVSDGGAGAAAAASAATVPSTRAAPVLADLSELSDEEIEALRACIDATERPFPQLKRQLPLAHAVQCAEELWEECG
;
A
#
# COMPACT_ATOMS: atom_id res chain seq x y z
N GLN A 1 57.19 27.10 26.66
CA GLN A 1 55.93 26.64 26.04
C GLN A 1 55.94 25.13 26.08
N GLY A 2 55.27 24.55 27.08
CA GLY A 2 55.28 23.12 27.37
C GLY A 2 54.10 22.42 26.72
N ALA A 3 54.37 21.36 25.97
CA ALA A 3 53.37 20.42 25.49
C ALA A 3 53.45 19.13 26.32
N PRO A 4 52.32 18.57 26.81
CA PRO A 4 52.35 17.37 27.62
C PRO A 4 52.49 16.12 26.75
N GLN A 5 53.49 15.29 27.05
CA GLN A 5 53.66 13.96 26.48
C GLN A 5 52.57 13.02 27.01
N ARG A 6 51.82 12.39 26.10
CA ARG A 6 50.87 11.30 26.43
C ARG A 6 51.63 9.97 26.44
N SER A 7 51.57 9.27 27.57
CA SER A 7 52.06 7.90 27.71
C SER A 7 51.11 6.90 27.04
N PRO A 8 51.62 5.77 26.49
CA PRO A 8 50.78 4.75 25.88
C PRO A 8 50.06 3.88 26.93
N PRO A 9 48.90 3.28 26.59
CA PRO A 9 48.11 2.49 27.53
C PRO A 9 48.77 1.14 27.85
N ARG A 10 48.82 0.80 29.14
CA ARG A 10 49.15 -0.54 29.64
C ARG A 10 48.08 -1.54 29.23
N LEU A 11 48.48 -2.60 28.54
CA LEU A 11 47.68 -3.80 28.34
C LEU A 11 47.52 -4.52 29.69
N GLN A 12 46.29 -4.57 30.21
CA GLN A 12 45.94 -5.43 31.34
C GLN A 12 45.54 -6.81 30.81
N SER A 13 46.27 -7.82 31.24
CA SER A 13 46.02 -9.24 31.05
C SER A 13 44.73 -9.67 31.76
N THR A 14 43.82 -10.30 31.01
CA THR A 14 42.58 -10.92 31.51
C THR A 14 42.89 -12.24 32.24
N PRO A 15 42.25 -12.53 33.38
CA PRO A 15 42.34 -13.86 33.99
C PRO A 15 41.38 -14.84 33.31
N ALA A 16 41.89 -16.05 33.01
CA ALA A 16 41.11 -17.17 32.50
C ALA A 16 40.15 -17.69 33.59
N LEU A 17 38.84 -17.64 33.32
CA LEU A 17 37.81 -18.28 34.13
C LEU A 17 37.67 -19.75 33.68
N SER A 18 38.21 -20.66 34.48
CA SER A 18 37.97 -22.09 34.39
C SER A 18 36.56 -22.43 34.89
N VAL A 19 35.67 -22.83 33.97
CA VAL A 19 34.33 -23.32 34.26
C VAL A 19 34.42 -24.76 34.79
N GLY A 20 34.32 -24.92 36.11
CA GLY A 20 34.15 -26.21 36.75
C GLY A 20 32.68 -26.62 36.76
N VAL A 21 32.33 -27.65 36.00
CA VAL A 21 31.01 -28.30 36.03
C VAL A 21 30.91 -29.14 37.30
N ARG A 22 30.03 -28.76 38.22
CA ARG A 22 29.61 -29.59 39.36
C ARG A 22 28.24 -30.22 39.06
N PRO A 23 28.05 -31.54 39.23
CA PRO A 23 26.75 -32.17 39.05
C PRO A 23 25.84 -31.90 40.27
N LEU A 24 24.59 -31.50 39.99
CA LEU A 24 23.53 -31.36 40.99
C LEU A 24 22.88 -32.73 41.29
N PRO A 25 22.42 -32.99 42.52
CA PRO A 25 21.75 -34.23 42.88
C PRO A 25 20.29 -34.25 42.39
N CYS A 26 19.88 -35.38 41.80
CA CYS A 26 18.51 -35.69 41.46
C CYS A 26 17.66 -35.93 42.72
N THR A 27 16.77 -35.00 43.05
CA THR A 27 15.66 -35.26 43.98
C THR A 27 14.37 -35.48 43.20
N ARG A 28 13.83 -36.69 43.34
CA ARG A 28 12.63 -37.22 42.69
C ARG A 28 11.41 -36.86 43.55
N PRO A 29 10.39 -36.13 43.06
CA PRO A 29 9.17 -35.90 43.82
C PRO A 29 8.26 -37.14 43.75
N GLN A 30 7.77 -37.58 44.91
CA GLN A 30 6.76 -38.63 45.02
C GLN A 30 5.38 -38.09 44.58
N LEU A 31 4.73 -38.85 43.70
CA LEU A 31 3.33 -38.69 43.32
C LEU A 31 2.43 -39.28 44.43
N THR A 32 1.60 -38.46 45.06
CA THR A 32 0.47 -38.93 45.88
C THR A 32 -0.81 -38.87 45.05
N SER A 33 -1.46 -40.02 44.88
CA SER A 33 -2.74 -40.21 44.18
C SER A 33 -3.92 -39.60 44.94
N PRO A 34 -4.96 -39.09 44.25
CA PRO A 34 -6.28 -38.85 44.85
C PRO A 34 -7.20 -40.07 44.71
N PRO A 35 -8.17 -40.28 45.63
CA PRO A 35 -9.04 -41.44 45.62
C PRO A 35 -10.25 -41.29 44.69
N LEU A 36 -10.62 -42.43 44.11
CA LEU A 36 -11.82 -42.70 43.32
C LEU A 36 -13.06 -42.76 44.21
N LEU A 37 -14.13 -42.05 43.82
CA LEU A 37 -15.50 -42.39 44.21
C LEU A 37 -16.46 -42.17 43.03
N HIS A 38 -17.22 -43.21 42.74
CA HIS A 38 -18.30 -43.33 41.75
C HIS A 38 -19.37 -44.27 42.37
N PRO A 39 -20.58 -44.39 41.81
CA PRO A 39 -21.72 -43.48 41.90
C PRO A 39 -22.90 -44.10 42.69
N LEU A 40 -23.92 -43.30 43.03
CA LEU A 40 -25.26 -43.82 43.28
C LEU A 40 -26.29 -43.05 42.46
N CYS A 41 -26.96 -43.78 41.56
CA CYS A 41 -28.21 -43.41 40.92
C CYS A 41 -29.34 -43.35 41.95
N ARG A 42 -30.21 -42.33 41.84
CA ARG A 42 -31.61 -42.46 42.24
C ARG A 42 -32.50 -41.58 41.36
N CYS A 43 -33.55 -42.22 40.85
CA CYS A 43 -34.58 -41.68 39.98
C CYS A 43 -35.61 -40.87 40.77
N ALA A 44 -36.16 -39.79 40.18
CA ALA A 44 -37.54 -39.33 40.41
C ALA A 44 -37.96 -38.34 39.30
N THR A 45 -39.20 -38.48 38.85
CA THR A 45 -39.86 -37.81 37.71
C THR A 45 -40.67 -36.56 38.18
N PRO A 46 -41.62 -35.98 37.41
CA PRO A 46 -41.62 -34.55 37.09
C PRO A 46 -42.71 -33.75 37.84
N GLY A 47 -42.62 -32.41 37.85
CA GLY A 47 -43.73 -31.58 38.31
C GLY A 47 -43.36 -30.14 38.64
N ASP A 48 -43.65 -29.28 37.66
CA ASP A 48 -44.38 -28.02 37.81
C ASP A 48 -43.77 -26.75 38.47
N LEU A 49 -44.00 -25.67 37.71
CA LEU A 49 -44.19 -24.25 38.07
C LEU A 49 -43.01 -23.26 37.98
N VAL A 50 -43.13 -22.43 36.95
CA VAL A 50 -42.49 -21.13 36.65
C VAL A 50 -42.81 -20.13 37.78
N PRO A 51 -41.92 -19.17 38.12
CA PRO A 51 -42.03 -17.83 37.52
C PRO A 51 -40.72 -17.30 36.93
N ARG A 52 -40.87 -16.60 35.81
CA ARG A 52 -39.84 -15.84 35.09
C ARG A 52 -39.23 -14.76 35.99
N GLY A 53 -37.98 -14.96 36.39
CA GLY A 53 -37.09 -13.93 36.92
C GLY A 53 -36.35 -13.24 35.77
N ARG A 54 -36.68 -11.96 35.55
CA ARG A 54 -36.09 -11.04 34.58
C ARG A 54 -34.64 -10.75 35.01
N ALA A 55 -33.65 -11.32 34.31
CA ALA A 55 -32.25 -10.96 34.52
C ALA A 55 -31.97 -9.59 33.88
N GLU A 56 -31.77 -8.58 34.72
CA GLU A 56 -31.28 -7.27 34.33
C GLU A 56 -29.84 -7.37 33.83
N ASN A 57 -29.69 -7.12 32.54
CA ASN A 57 -28.40 -7.01 31.86
C ASN A 57 -27.81 -5.63 32.16
N ARG A 58 -27.11 -5.48 33.30
CA ARG A 58 -26.26 -4.30 33.57
C ARG A 58 -24.87 -4.49 32.97
N GLY A 59 -24.81 -4.43 31.65
CA GLY A 59 -23.58 -4.08 30.93
C GLY A 59 -23.53 -2.56 30.80
N GLY A 60 -22.75 -1.91 31.67
CA GLY A 60 -22.48 -0.49 31.55
C GLY A 60 -21.69 -0.21 30.28
N LEU A 61 -22.36 0.33 29.25
CA LEU A 61 -21.71 0.99 28.13
C LEU A 61 -20.94 2.20 28.68
N VAL A 62 -19.64 2.06 28.82
CA VAL A 62 -18.74 3.21 28.75
C VAL A 62 -18.66 3.55 27.27
N GLY A 63 -19.31 4.63 26.87
CA GLY A 63 -19.31 5.13 25.50
C GLY A 63 -17.90 5.48 25.06
N LEU A 64 -17.26 4.57 24.33
CA LEU A 64 -16.26 4.93 23.36
C LEU A 64 -17.03 5.35 22.11
N GLY A 65 -16.99 6.64 21.81
CA GLY A 65 -17.42 7.14 20.51
C GLY A 65 -16.49 6.56 19.44
N GLU A 66 -16.85 5.39 18.92
CA GLU A 66 -16.27 4.83 17.70
C GLU A 66 -16.74 5.69 16.51
N GLN A 67 -16.02 6.80 16.29
CA GLN A 67 -16.01 7.40 14.97
C GLN A 67 -15.25 6.46 14.04
N SER A 68 -15.95 6.06 12.99
CA SER A 68 -15.51 5.19 11.91
C SER A 68 -14.32 5.82 11.14
N ILE A 69 -13.11 5.73 11.69
CA ILE A 69 -11.85 6.19 11.05
C ILE A 69 -11.31 5.14 10.04
N TRP A 70 -12.02 4.02 9.88
CA TRP A 70 -11.58 2.88 9.05
C TRP A 70 -12.45 2.63 7.81
N GLY A 71 -13.35 3.57 7.47
CA GLY A 71 -14.09 3.57 6.21
C GLY A 71 -13.14 3.80 5.03
N ASP A 72 -13.25 2.96 4.01
CA ASP A 72 -12.60 3.10 2.69
C ASP A 72 -11.10 2.80 2.52
N CYS A 73 -10.58 1.77 3.19
CA CYS A 73 -9.33 1.10 2.74
C CYS A 73 -9.56 -0.04 1.74
N SER A 74 -10.81 -0.43 1.46
CA SER A 74 -11.12 -1.52 0.51
C SER A 74 -10.96 -1.10 -0.96
N GLY A 75 -10.91 0.20 -1.25
CA GLY A 75 -10.79 0.74 -2.62
C GLY A 75 -9.36 0.83 -3.18
N ALA A 76 -8.32 0.77 -2.33
CA ALA A 76 -6.93 1.05 -2.74
C ALA A 76 -5.93 -0.10 -2.54
N LEU A 77 -6.32 -1.25 -1.95
CA LEU A 77 -5.37 -2.34 -1.69
C LEU A 77 -5.14 -3.30 -2.87
N GLY A 78 -5.76 -3.01 -4.01
CA GLY A 78 -5.49 -3.63 -5.31
C GLY A 78 -5.04 -2.60 -6.35
N GLY A 79 -3.86 -1.99 -6.19
CA GLY A 79 -3.34 -1.10 -7.23
C GLY A 79 -1.96 -0.54 -6.93
N GLY A 80 -1.00 -0.77 -7.84
CA GLY A 80 0.21 0.05 -7.93
C GLY A 80 1.51 -0.53 -7.38
N SER A 81 1.74 -1.86 -7.44
CA SER A 81 3.14 -2.31 -7.49
C SER A 81 3.73 -1.84 -8.83
N SER A 82 4.82 -1.09 -8.80
CA SER A 82 5.56 -0.55 -9.94
C SER A 82 5.44 -1.43 -11.17
N ARG A 83 4.74 -0.92 -12.20
CA ARG A 83 4.67 -1.54 -13.53
C ARG A 83 6.05 -1.42 -14.18
N MET A 84 7.00 -2.27 -13.77
CA MET A 84 8.15 -2.60 -14.60
C MET A 84 7.60 -3.18 -15.90
N GLU A 85 8.09 -2.67 -17.04
CA GLU A 85 7.78 -3.16 -18.38
C GLU A 85 7.97 -4.68 -18.43
N ILE A 86 6.85 -5.41 -18.43
CA ILE A 86 6.84 -6.84 -18.68
C ILE A 86 7.03 -7.00 -20.18
N ALA A 87 8.28 -7.23 -20.60
CA ALA A 87 8.59 -7.77 -21.91
C ALA A 87 7.70 -9.00 -22.16
N ALA A 88 7.09 -9.09 -23.35
CA ALA A 88 6.10 -10.09 -23.73
C ALA A 88 6.53 -11.50 -23.28
N ALA A 89 5.98 -11.94 -22.15
CA ALA A 89 6.20 -13.29 -21.65
C ALA A 89 5.58 -14.25 -22.67
N GLY A 90 6.37 -15.22 -23.13
CA GLY A 90 5.91 -16.26 -24.05
C GLY A 90 4.65 -16.97 -23.54
N PRO A 91 3.97 -17.74 -24.41
CA PRO A 91 2.70 -18.40 -24.08
C PRO A 91 2.84 -19.21 -22.78
N ARG A 92 2.18 -18.72 -21.73
CA ARG A 92 2.18 -19.33 -20.41
C ARG A 92 1.44 -20.65 -20.50
N ALA A 93 1.98 -21.70 -19.86
CA ALA A 93 1.28 -22.97 -19.75
C ALA A 93 -0.14 -22.74 -19.20
N PRO A 94 -1.16 -23.48 -19.68
CA PRO A 94 -2.53 -23.31 -19.21
C PRO A 94 -2.58 -23.45 -17.69
N ALA A 95 -3.26 -22.52 -17.03
CA ALA A 95 -3.48 -22.58 -15.59
C ALA A 95 -4.11 -23.92 -15.22
N THR A 96 -3.64 -24.54 -14.14
CA THR A 96 -4.22 -25.79 -13.68
C THR A 96 -5.64 -25.56 -13.16
N ALA A 97 -6.48 -26.59 -13.12
CA ALA A 97 -7.81 -26.50 -12.50
C ALA A 97 -7.72 -26.06 -11.02
N GLU A 98 -6.62 -26.40 -10.35
CA GLU A 98 -6.31 -25.98 -8.98
C GLU A 98 -6.06 -24.47 -8.89
N ASP A 99 -5.26 -23.91 -9.79
CA ASP A 99 -5.00 -22.45 -9.84
C ASP A 99 -6.30 -21.65 -10.04
N ALA A 100 -7.19 -22.17 -10.88
CA ALA A 100 -8.52 -21.58 -11.09
C ALA A 100 -9.37 -21.64 -9.81
N ALA A 101 -9.39 -22.79 -9.12
CA ALA A 101 -10.13 -22.95 -7.87
C ALA A 101 -9.61 -22.03 -6.74
N VAL A 102 -8.29 -21.88 -6.60
CA VAL A 102 -7.68 -20.95 -5.64
C VAL A 102 -8.09 -19.51 -5.93
N THR A 103 -8.11 -19.12 -7.21
CA THR A 103 -8.52 -17.77 -7.64
C THR A 103 -9.97 -17.50 -7.29
N ILE A 104 -10.88 -18.45 -7.58
CA ILE A 104 -12.30 -18.35 -7.22
C ILE A 104 -12.49 -18.18 -5.71
N LEU A 105 -11.81 -18.99 -4.89
CA LEU A 105 -11.89 -18.90 -3.44
C LEU A 105 -11.36 -17.56 -2.90
N ARG A 106 -10.24 -17.07 -3.46
CA ARG A 106 -9.69 -15.76 -3.12
C ARG A 106 -10.69 -14.65 -3.42
N ASP A 107 -11.29 -14.66 -4.61
CA ASP A 107 -12.17 -13.59 -5.06
C ASP A 107 -13.49 -13.59 -4.27
N ALA A 108 -14.04 -14.77 -3.96
CA ALA A 108 -15.16 -14.90 -3.03
C ALA A 108 -14.79 -14.42 -1.61
N GLY A 109 -13.59 -14.73 -1.12
CA GLY A 109 -13.07 -14.22 0.16
C GLY A 109 -12.95 -12.70 0.17
N ASN A 110 -12.50 -12.10 -0.93
CA ASN A 110 -12.44 -10.65 -1.09
C ASN A 110 -13.85 -10.02 -1.09
N GLY A 111 -14.85 -10.69 -1.67
CA GLY A 111 -16.25 -10.27 -1.62
C GLY A 111 -16.76 -10.21 -0.17
N LEU A 112 -16.61 -11.31 0.58
CA LEU A 112 -17.02 -11.37 1.99
C LEU A 112 -16.25 -10.37 2.87
N PHE A 113 -14.98 -10.09 2.56
CA PHE A 113 -14.21 -9.08 3.27
C PHE A 113 -14.81 -7.68 3.09
N LYS A 114 -15.23 -7.33 1.87
CA LYS A 114 -15.89 -6.04 1.58
C LYS A 114 -17.24 -5.92 2.30
N GLU A 115 -17.95 -7.03 2.46
CA GLU A 115 -19.18 -7.14 3.26
C GLU A 115 -18.93 -7.14 4.79
N GLN A 116 -17.69 -6.98 5.24
CA GLN A 116 -17.27 -7.03 6.65
C GLN A 116 -17.54 -8.38 7.34
N ARG A 117 -17.72 -9.46 6.57
CA ARG A 117 -17.92 -10.84 7.06
C ARG A 117 -16.58 -11.54 7.25
N PHE A 118 -15.77 -11.00 8.17
CA PHE A 118 -14.34 -11.35 8.29
C PHE A 118 -14.07 -12.83 8.60
N LEU A 119 -14.85 -13.47 9.48
CA LEU A 119 -14.64 -14.88 9.84
C LEU A 119 -14.94 -15.82 8.66
N GLU A 120 -15.93 -15.50 7.85
CA GLU A 120 -16.28 -16.29 6.67
C GLU A 120 -15.24 -16.10 5.56
N ALA A 121 -14.79 -14.85 5.34
CA ALA A 121 -13.68 -14.54 4.44
C ALA A 121 -12.40 -15.31 4.85
N ALA A 122 -12.07 -15.33 6.15
CA ALA A 122 -10.97 -16.12 6.68
C ALA A 122 -11.10 -17.61 6.37
N GLY A 123 -12.32 -18.18 6.47
CA GLY A 123 -12.61 -19.54 6.07
C GLY A 123 -12.28 -19.83 4.60
N LEU A 124 -12.61 -18.91 3.69
CA LEU A 124 -12.28 -19.04 2.27
C LEU A 124 -10.78 -18.93 1.99
N TYR A 125 -10.07 -18.01 2.65
CA TYR A 125 -8.62 -17.91 2.50
C TYR A 125 -7.88 -19.15 3.02
N ARG A 126 -8.33 -19.77 4.12
CA ARG A 126 -7.77 -21.04 4.60
C ARG A 126 -7.98 -22.17 3.59
N LYS A 127 -9.17 -22.27 3.00
CA LYS A 127 -9.45 -23.25 1.93
C LYS A 127 -8.53 -23.03 0.72
N ALA A 128 -8.35 -21.78 0.31
CA ALA A 128 -7.44 -21.43 -0.79
C ALA A 128 -5.98 -21.80 -0.49
N LEU A 129 -5.49 -21.52 0.73
CA LEU A 129 -4.15 -21.91 1.16
C LEU A 129 -3.98 -23.44 1.25
N ALA A 130 -5.01 -24.17 1.63
CA ALA A 130 -4.98 -25.63 1.68
C ALA A 130 -4.80 -26.26 0.28
N LEU A 131 -5.37 -25.65 -0.76
CA LEU A 131 -5.15 -26.07 -2.15
C LEU A 131 -3.75 -25.72 -2.67
N LEU A 132 -3.15 -24.63 -2.19
CA LEU A 132 -1.77 -24.25 -2.55
C LEU A 132 -0.70 -25.02 -1.78
N ARG A 133 -1.03 -25.59 -0.63
CA ARG A 133 -0.07 -26.35 0.16
C ARG A 133 0.26 -27.62 -0.63
N PRO A 134 1.54 -27.89 -0.93
CA PRO A 134 1.89 -29.13 -1.59
C PRO A 134 1.37 -30.26 -0.70
N LEU A 135 0.39 -31.04 -1.22
CA LEU A 135 -0.03 -32.28 -0.60
C LEU A 135 1.26 -33.04 -0.30
N PRO A 136 1.50 -33.48 0.95
CA PRO A 136 2.61 -34.37 1.21
C PRO A 136 2.41 -35.56 0.28
N LEU A 137 3.21 -35.61 -0.79
CA LEU A 137 3.18 -36.72 -1.73
C LEU A 137 3.31 -37.98 -0.88
N PRO A 138 2.46 -39.00 -1.10
CA PRO A 138 2.47 -40.20 -0.29
C PRO A 138 3.90 -40.69 -0.22
N LEU A 139 4.44 -40.70 1.01
CA LEU A 139 5.75 -41.24 1.37
C LEU A 139 5.76 -42.74 1.03
N GLY A 140 5.85 -43.06 -0.26
CA GLY A 140 6.48 -44.28 -0.70
C GLY A 140 7.91 -44.23 -0.16
N LYS A 141 8.29 -45.27 0.60
CA LYS A 141 9.47 -45.39 1.47
C LYS A 141 10.85 -45.20 0.82
N GLU A 142 10.93 -44.64 -0.37
CA GLU A 142 12.19 -44.27 -1.02
C GLU A 142 12.13 -42.80 -1.43
N ALA A 143 12.08 -41.91 -0.44
CA ALA A 143 12.52 -40.54 -0.62
C ALA A 143 14.05 -40.58 -0.80
N VAL A 144 14.49 -40.99 -1.99
CA VAL A 144 15.83 -40.66 -2.48
C VAL A 144 15.93 -39.15 -2.33
N ALA A 145 16.85 -38.70 -1.48
CA ALA A 145 17.15 -37.29 -1.32
C ALA A 145 17.55 -36.74 -2.69
N VAL A 146 16.57 -36.20 -3.42
CA VAL A 146 16.83 -35.40 -4.61
C VAL A 146 17.41 -34.10 -4.07
N THR A 147 18.70 -34.15 -3.76
CA THR A 147 19.49 -32.95 -3.52
C THR A 147 19.30 -32.08 -4.75
N PRO A 148 18.76 -30.85 -4.61
CA PRO A 148 18.53 -29.97 -5.74
C PRO A 148 19.84 -29.81 -6.49
N LYS A 149 19.90 -30.29 -7.73
CA LYS A 149 21.11 -30.26 -8.55
C LYS A 149 21.58 -28.81 -8.64
N PRO A 150 22.74 -28.44 -8.05
CA PRO A 150 23.22 -27.07 -8.07
C PRO A 150 23.51 -26.70 -9.53
N GLY A 151 22.66 -25.85 -10.10
CA GLY A 151 22.77 -25.42 -11.51
C GLY A 151 21.47 -25.43 -12.31
N SER A 152 20.41 -26.11 -11.86
CA SER A 152 19.11 -25.98 -12.52
C SER A 152 18.42 -24.70 -12.07
N ARG A 153 18.54 -23.63 -12.86
CA ARG A 153 17.79 -22.36 -12.70
C ARG A 153 16.31 -22.56 -13.05
N GLY A 154 15.64 -23.51 -12.40
CA GLY A 154 14.19 -23.68 -12.42
C GLY A 154 13.53 -22.57 -11.60
N HIS A 155 13.66 -21.31 -12.02
CA HIS A 155 13.13 -20.12 -11.34
C HIS A 155 11.74 -19.69 -11.84
N GLY A 156 11.11 -20.44 -12.76
CA GLY A 156 9.93 -19.95 -13.48
C GLY A 156 8.59 -20.05 -12.75
N ASN A 157 8.32 -21.17 -12.07
CA ASN A 157 6.95 -21.46 -11.61
C ASN A 157 6.74 -21.34 -10.10
N GLY A 158 7.80 -21.39 -9.29
CA GLY A 158 7.68 -21.23 -7.83
C GLY A 158 7.24 -19.83 -7.41
N SER A 159 7.56 -18.80 -8.21
CA SER A 159 7.31 -17.40 -7.85
C SER A 159 5.82 -17.04 -7.85
N ALA A 160 5.06 -17.46 -8.86
CA ALA A 160 3.65 -17.08 -8.99
C ALA A 160 2.76 -17.68 -7.87
N GLY A 161 2.94 -18.98 -7.60
CA GLY A 161 2.23 -19.65 -6.50
C GLY A 161 2.62 -19.08 -5.14
N GLN A 162 3.89 -18.73 -4.95
CA GLN A 162 4.38 -18.10 -3.71
C GLN A 162 3.82 -16.68 -3.53
N THR A 163 3.78 -15.86 -4.59
CA THR A 163 3.14 -14.53 -4.55
C THR A 163 1.66 -14.62 -4.18
N LEU A 164 0.93 -15.58 -4.76
CA LEU A 164 -0.48 -15.80 -4.43
C LEU A 164 -0.65 -16.26 -2.98
N ALA A 165 0.18 -17.20 -2.52
CA ALA A 165 0.17 -17.67 -1.13
C ALA A 165 0.50 -16.53 -0.14
N HIS A 166 1.43 -15.62 -0.47
CA HIS A 166 1.72 -14.44 0.35
C HIS A 166 0.49 -13.54 0.48
N ALA A 167 -0.16 -13.23 -0.65
CA ALA A 167 -1.36 -12.40 -0.64
C ALA A 167 -2.48 -13.02 0.21
N LEU A 168 -2.70 -14.32 0.09
CA LEU A 168 -3.70 -15.06 0.87
C LEU A 168 -3.39 -15.06 2.37
N ARG A 169 -2.14 -15.32 2.77
CA ARG A 169 -1.71 -15.27 4.19
C ARG A 169 -1.92 -13.90 4.80
N LEU A 170 -1.52 -12.85 4.10
CA LEU A 170 -1.73 -11.49 4.57
C LEU A 170 -3.23 -11.23 4.72
N ASN A 171 -4.05 -11.52 3.71
CA ASN A 171 -5.51 -11.28 3.76
C ASN A 171 -6.18 -12.05 4.90
N LEU A 172 -5.77 -13.29 5.15
CA LEU A 172 -6.22 -14.07 6.30
C LEU A 172 -5.83 -13.40 7.63
N ALA A 173 -4.57 -12.98 7.78
CA ALA A 173 -4.11 -12.29 8.99
C ALA A 173 -4.92 -11.00 9.27
N LEU A 174 -5.25 -10.24 8.22
CA LEU A 174 -6.08 -9.04 8.34
C LEU A 174 -7.52 -9.37 8.77
N CYS A 175 -8.12 -10.44 8.24
CA CYS A 175 -9.45 -10.88 8.67
C CYS A 175 -9.46 -11.28 10.14
N LEU A 176 -8.46 -12.04 10.59
CA LEU A 176 -8.33 -12.47 11.98
C LEU A 176 -8.17 -11.27 12.92
N GLN A 177 -7.33 -10.31 12.54
CA GLN A 177 -7.17 -9.06 13.28
C GLN A 177 -8.50 -8.28 13.38
N ARG A 178 -9.22 -8.09 12.27
CA ARG A 178 -10.47 -7.31 12.24
C ARG A 178 -11.62 -7.99 12.96
N ALA A 179 -11.63 -9.33 13.00
CA ALA A 179 -12.66 -10.09 13.70
C ALA A 179 -12.44 -10.17 15.22
N GLY A 180 -11.29 -9.70 15.74
CA GLY A 180 -10.86 -10.02 17.11
C GLY A 180 -10.72 -11.54 17.30
N GLY A 181 -10.27 -12.24 16.26
CA GLY A 181 -10.12 -13.69 16.25
C GLY A 181 -8.80 -14.14 16.87
N ASP A 182 -8.27 -15.27 16.40
CA ASP A 182 -6.97 -15.78 16.85
C ASP A 182 -5.81 -14.88 16.35
N LEU A 183 -5.41 -13.93 17.21
CA LEU A 183 -4.27 -13.05 16.95
C LEU A 183 -2.93 -13.81 16.89
N GLY A 184 -2.84 -14.98 17.52
CA GLY A 184 -1.67 -15.85 17.44
C GLY A 184 -1.49 -16.43 16.04
N GLU A 185 -2.58 -16.90 15.43
CA GLU A 185 -2.59 -17.34 14.02
C GLU A 185 -2.23 -16.18 13.08
N ALA A 186 -2.77 -14.98 13.31
CA ALA A 186 -2.45 -13.80 12.51
C ALA A 186 -0.95 -13.45 12.55
N LEU A 187 -0.31 -13.55 13.73
CA LEU A 187 1.14 -13.38 13.88
C LEU A 187 1.92 -14.42 13.06
N GLN A 188 1.58 -15.70 13.22
CA GLN A 188 2.26 -16.78 12.50
C GLN A 188 2.19 -16.58 10.98
N LEU A 189 1.02 -16.18 10.46
CA LEU A 189 0.84 -15.91 9.03
C LEU A 189 1.73 -14.76 8.54
N CYS A 190 1.92 -13.71 9.35
CA CYS A 190 2.83 -12.62 9.01
C CYS A 190 4.30 -13.07 9.05
N ASP A 191 4.68 -13.88 10.04
CA ASP A 191 6.03 -14.43 10.16
C ASP A 191 6.37 -15.37 8.99
N GLU A 192 5.41 -16.18 8.52
CA GLU A 192 5.58 -17.03 7.33
C GLU A 192 5.85 -16.20 6.07
N VAL A 193 5.23 -15.02 5.93
CA VAL A 193 5.50 -14.11 4.80
C VAL A 193 6.88 -13.46 4.95
N LEU A 194 7.22 -12.99 6.16
CA LEU A 194 8.51 -12.35 6.44
C LEU A 194 9.71 -13.31 6.37
N ALA A 195 9.49 -14.61 6.58
CA ALA A 195 10.51 -15.63 6.36
C ALA A 195 10.95 -15.73 4.89
N VAL A 196 10.05 -15.39 3.96
CA VAL A 196 10.33 -15.37 2.52
C VAL A 196 10.74 -13.97 2.04
N ASP A 197 10.01 -12.95 2.47
CA ASP A 197 10.25 -11.55 2.11
C ASP A 197 10.37 -10.69 3.39
N PRO A 198 11.59 -10.60 3.97
CA PRO A 198 11.82 -9.83 5.19
C PRO A 198 11.53 -8.32 5.07
N ALA A 199 11.47 -7.80 3.85
CA ALA A 199 11.26 -6.38 3.56
C ALA A 199 9.78 -6.05 3.24
N SER A 200 8.87 -7.02 3.38
CA SER A 200 7.46 -6.83 3.07
C SER A 200 6.79 -5.83 4.02
N ALA A 201 6.62 -4.59 3.54
CA ALA A 201 6.00 -3.49 4.30
C ALA A 201 4.63 -3.88 4.87
N LYS A 202 3.79 -4.54 4.05
CA LYS A 202 2.45 -5.00 4.45
C LYS A 202 2.49 -6.04 5.56
N ALA A 203 3.45 -6.98 5.53
CA ALA A 203 3.58 -8.00 6.56
C ALA A 203 4.10 -7.41 7.88
N LEU A 204 5.10 -6.52 7.80
CA LEU A 204 5.61 -5.76 8.96
C LEU A 204 4.49 -4.93 9.60
N PHE A 205 3.74 -4.18 8.80
CA PHE A 205 2.62 -3.37 9.29
C PHE A 205 1.56 -4.23 10.00
N ARG A 206 1.10 -5.32 9.35
CA ARG A 206 0.08 -6.21 9.95
C ARG A 206 0.59 -6.88 11.21
N ARG A 207 1.83 -7.37 11.24
CA ARG A 207 2.44 -7.96 12.44
C ARG A 207 2.50 -6.95 13.59
N GLY A 208 2.95 -5.74 13.31
CA GLY A 208 2.97 -4.66 14.30
C GLY A 208 1.58 -4.32 14.84
N ALA A 209 0.58 -4.26 13.97
CA ALA A 209 -0.80 -4.00 14.35
C ALA A 209 -1.40 -5.12 15.23
N VAL A 210 -1.11 -6.39 14.91
CA VAL A 210 -1.55 -7.54 15.71
C VAL A 210 -0.87 -7.57 17.07
N ARG A 211 0.45 -7.31 17.15
CA ARG A 211 1.19 -7.22 18.43
C ARG A 211 0.64 -6.12 19.34
N ARG A 212 0.24 -5.00 18.75
CA ARG A 212 -0.44 -3.93 19.50
C ARG A 212 -1.79 -4.40 20.04
N GLY A 213 -2.61 -5.08 19.21
CA GLY A 213 -3.87 -5.66 19.63
C GLY A 213 -3.72 -6.63 20.80
N LEU A 214 -2.73 -7.52 20.74
CA LEU A 214 -2.39 -8.44 21.85
C LEU A 214 -2.02 -7.69 23.15
N ALA A 215 -1.29 -6.58 23.02
CA ALA A 215 -0.94 -5.73 24.16
C ALA A 215 -2.16 -5.01 24.77
N GLU A 216 -3.21 -4.76 23.98
CA GLU A 216 -4.47 -4.16 24.42
C GLU A 216 -5.41 -5.19 25.06
N GLU A 217 -5.47 -6.41 24.52
CA GLU A 217 -6.25 -7.54 25.04
C GLU A 217 -5.78 -8.04 26.41
N GLY A 218 -4.51 -7.78 26.78
CA GLY A 218 -3.94 -8.09 28.10
C GLY A 218 -4.69 -7.46 29.30
N GLY A 219 -5.71 -6.62 29.03
CA GLY A 219 -6.64 -6.08 30.01
C GLY A 219 -6.13 -4.81 30.68
N PRO A 220 -6.93 -4.23 31.59
CA PRO A 220 -6.52 -3.06 32.34
C PRO A 220 -5.30 -3.40 33.22
N PRO A 221 -4.47 -2.41 33.58
CA PRO A 221 -3.21 -2.57 34.32
C PRO A 221 -3.30 -3.17 35.74
N GLY A 222 -4.41 -3.83 36.11
CA GLY A 222 -4.62 -4.47 37.40
C GLY A 222 -4.16 -5.93 37.52
N ARG A 223 -3.71 -6.59 36.45
CA ARG A 223 -3.30 -8.03 36.47
C ARG A 223 -1.87 -8.30 36.96
N GLY A 224 -1.22 -7.33 37.62
CA GLY A 224 0.09 -7.50 38.24
C GLY A 224 1.28 -7.15 37.32
N ALA A 225 2.48 -7.12 37.91
CA ALA A 225 3.71 -6.65 37.26
C ALA A 225 4.13 -7.48 36.03
N VAL A 226 3.84 -8.79 36.04
CA VAL A 226 4.15 -9.70 34.91
C VAL A 226 3.40 -9.27 33.65
N ALA A 227 2.09 -9.03 33.76
CA ALA A 227 1.27 -8.56 32.64
C ALA A 227 1.71 -7.19 32.10
N ALA A 228 2.20 -6.30 32.97
CA ALA A 228 2.75 -5.00 32.53
C ALA A 228 4.05 -5.15 31.73
N THR A 229 4.89 -6.11 32.10
CA THR A 229 6.14 -6.42 31.40
C THR A 229 5.86 -7.03 30.03
N GLU A 230 5.01 -8.05 29.96
CA GLU A 230 4.56 -8.66 28.70
C GLU A 230 3.91 -7.63 27.75
N ARG A 231 3.07 -6.75 28.29
CA ARG A 231 2.45 -5.66 27.53
C ARG A 231 3.48 -4.68 26.98
N ARG A 232 4.48 -4.32 27.77
CA ARG A 232 5.58 -3.43 27.34
C ARG A 232 6.39 -4.08 26.22
N GLU A 233 6.76 -5.34 26.38
CA GLU A 233 7.50 -6.11 25.37
C GLU A 233 6.71 -6.21 24.06
N ALA A 234 5.42 -6.56 24.13
CA ALA A 234 4.55 -6.64 22.96
C ALA A 234 4.46 -5.30 22.21
N LEU A 235 4.32 -4.17 22.93
CA LEU A 235 4.30 -2.84 22.31
C LEU A 235 5.67 -2.42 21.75
N GLN A 236 6.78 -2.79 22.38
CA GLN A 236 8.12 -2.54 21.83
C GLN A 236 8.33 -3.29 20.51
N LEU A 237 7.94 -4.56 20.47
CA LEU A 237 7.97 -5.37 19.25
C LEU A 237 7.04 -4.81 18.17
N ALA A 238 5.84 -4.36 18.54
CA ALA A 238 4.92 -3.68 17.62
C ALA A 238 5.56 -2.42 17.02
N ARG A 239 6.17 -1.58 17.86
CA ARG A 239 6.84 -0.34 17.43
C ARG A 239 8.00 -0.63 16.46
N MET A 240 8.80 -1.66 16.73
CA MET A 240 9.89 -2.05 15.82
C MET A 240 9.38 -2.45 14.44
N ASP A 241 8.32 -3.26 14.38
CA ASP A 241 7.71 -3.67 13.10
C ASP A 241 7.14 -2.47 12.33
N LEU A 242 6.45 -1.56 13.03
CA LEU A 242 5.86 -0.37 12.42
C LEU A 242 6.92 0.63 11.95
N LEU A 243 8.05 0.76 12.66
CA LEU A 243 9.20 1.53 12.18
C LEU A 243 9.78 0.94 10.90
N ALA A 244 9.92 -0.38 10.83
CA ALA A 244 10.41 -1.05 9.63
C ALA A 244 9.43 -0.87 8.45
N ALA A 245 8.12 -1.00 8.70
CA ALA A 245 7.09 -0.71 7.70
C ALA A 245 7.13 0.75 7.24
N ALA A 246 7.26 1.71 8.16
CA ALA A 246 7.32 3.14 7.84
C ALA A 246 8.57 3.50 7.02
N ARG A 247 9.68 2.78 7.22
CA ARG A 247 10.89 2.95 6.40
C ARG A 247 10.68 2.42 4.97
N ALA A 248 9.93 1.33 4.82
CA ALA A 248 9.62 0.75 3.52
C ALA A 248 8.58 1.59 2.73
N GLU A 249 7.58 2.15 3.41
CA GLU A 249 6.51 2.96 2.82
C GLU A 249 6.36 4.31 3.56
N PRO A 250 7.30 5.26 3.37
CA PRO A 250 7.37 6.50 4.17
C PRO A 250 6.18 7.44 3.98
N GLN A 251 5.48 7.32 2.85
CA GLN A 251 4.31 8.14 2.55
C GLN A 251 3.02 7.60 3.16
N ASP A 252 3.01 6.36 3.63
CA ASP A 252 1.82 5.76 4.22
C ASP A 252 1.48 6.47 5.55
N ARG A 253 0.39 7.25 5.51
CA ARG A 253 -0.14 7.97 6.68
C ARG A 253 -0.63 7.02 7.76
N HIS A 254 -1.14 5.87 7.34
CA HIS A 254 -1.75 4.89 8.22
C HIS A 254 -0.71 4.14 9.06
N VAL A 255 0.41 3.73 8.44
CA VAL A 255 1.56 3.15 9.16
C VAL A 255 2.08 4.13 10.22
N ARG A 256 2.19 5.42 9.86
CA ARG A 256 2.66 6.47 10.79
C ARG A 256 1.69 6.72 11.95
N ALA A 257 0.38 6.76 11.67
CA ALA A 257 -0.63 6.89 12.72
C ALA A 257 -0.56 5.72 13.71
N LEU A 258 -0.46 4.49 13.21
CA LEU A 258 -0.37 3.29 14.05
C LEU A 258 0.92 3.27 14.90
N LEU A 259 2.04 3.73 14.31
CA LEU A 259 3.33 3.88 15.01
C LEU A 259 3.26 4.91 16.14
N GLU A 260 2.61 6.05 15.90
CA GLU A 260 2.37 7.08 16.90
C GLU A 260 1.53 6.52 18.06
N GLU A 261 0.42 5.83 17.75
CA GLU A 261 -0.44 5.17 18.74
C GLU A 261 0.33 4.16 19.61
N ALA A 262 1.13 3.27 18.99
CA ALA A 262 1.95 2.31 19.71
C ALA A 262 2.99 3.00 20.61
N THR A 263 3.57 4.11 20.14
CA THR A 263 4.55 4.86 20.92
C THR A 263 3.90 5.59 22.09
N GLN A 264 2.73 6.19 21.90
CA GLN A 264 1.94 6.78 22.99
C GLN A 264 1.51 5.73 24.01
N ALA A 265 1.11 4.53 23.57
CA ALA A 265 0.77 3.43 24.47
C ALA A 265 1.96 3.03 25.35
N LEU A 266 3.18 2.96 24.80
CA LEU A 266 4.40 2.70 25.57
C LEU A 266 4.69 3.79 26.61
N LEU A 267 4.47 5.06 26.27
CA LEU A 267 4.68 6.19 27.17
C LEU A 267 3.69 6.22 28.34
N ARG A 268 2.49 5.66 28.15
CA ARG A 268 1.46 5.54 29.20
C ARG A 268 1.73 4.40 30.18
N LEU A 269 2.59 3.44 29.84
CA LEU A 269 2.94 2.35 30.75
C LEU A 269 3.86 2.84 31.87
N PRO A 270 3.59 2.48 33.15
CA PRO A 270 4.46 2.84 34.26
C PRO A 270 5.87 2.29 34.03
N ALA A 271 6.89 3.08 34.39
CA ALA A 271 8.26 2.59 34.39
C ALA A 271 8.36 1.36 35.31
N VAL A 272 9.02 0.33 34.82
CA VAL A 272 9.33 -0.86 35.60
C VAL A 272 10.78 -0.68 36.03
N ASP A 273 11.03 -0.68 37.33
CA ASP A 273 12.39 -0.60 37.88
C ASP A 273 13.12 -1.92 37.59
N ASP A 274 14.46 -1.94 37.67
CA ASP A 274 15.26 -3.18 37.50
C ASP A 274 14.83 -4.31 38.47
N ALA A 275 14.17 -3.94 39.59
CA ALA A 275 13.61 -4.88 40.55
C ALA A 275 12.24 -5.45 40.15
N GLY A 276 11.69 -5.11 38.99
CA GLY A 276 10.35 -5.51 38.56
C GLY A 276 9.22 -4.81 39.33
N ALA A 277 9.55 -3.91 40.27
CA ALA A 277 8.59 -3.09 40.97
C ALA A 277 8.13 -1.96 40.03
N ALA A 278 6.82 -1.69 40.02
CA ALA A 278 6.31 -0.51 39.36
C ALA A 278 6.88 0.72 40.06
N ALA A 279 7.70 1.50 39.37
CA ALA A 279 8.19 2.77 39.88
C ALA A 279 6.98 3.59 40.29
N ALA A 280 6.97 4.14 41.51
CA ALA A 280 5.99 5.15 41.86
C ALA A 280 6.01 6.22 40.76
N PRO A 281 4.84 6.65 40.24
CA PRO A 281 4.78 7.56 39.10
C PRO A 281 5.57 8.81 39.43
N ALA A 282 6.80 8.90 38.90
CA ALA A 282 7.67 10.04 39.11
C ALA A 282 6.96 11.21 38.44
N ALA A 283 6.36 12.06 39.28
CA ALA A 283 5.42 13.10 38.91
C ALA A 283 5.94 13.90 37.70
N ALA A 284 5.32 13.69 36.53
CA ALA A 284 5.16 14.58 35.36
C ALA A 284 6.36 15.41 34.83
N GLY A 285 7.57 15.29 35.38
CA GLY A 285 8.65 16.26 35.19
C GLY A 285 9.72 15.87 34.17
N LEU A 286 9.73 14.62 33.67
CA LEU A 286 10.80 14.11 32.80
C LEU A 286 10.40 13.98 31.32
N LEU A 287 9.11 14.02 30.99
CA LEU A 287 8.63 14.07 29.60
C LEU A 287 9.01 15.35 28.82
N PRO A 288 9.25 16.54 29.41
CA PRO A 288 9.63 17.73 28.64
C PRO A 288 10.99 17.63 27.96
N ARG A 289 11.89 16.72 28.40
CA ARG A 289 13.24 16.61 27.83
C ARG A 289 13.31 15.83 26.52
N LEU A 290 12.33 14.96 26.25
CA LEU A 290 12.16 14.33 24.92
C LEU A 290 11.30 15.18 23.98
N ALA A 291 10.41 16.03 24.52
CA ALA A 291 9.54 16.90 23.71
C ALA A 291 10.25 18.15 23.14
N LYS A 292 11.33 18.64 23.76
CA LYS A 292 12.10 19.80 23.28
C LYS A 292 13.25 19.36 22.36
N GLY A 293 12.91 19.04 21.11
CA GLY A 293 13.85 19.20 19.98
C GLY A 293 14.24 17.94 19.21
N GLY A 294 13.96 16.75 19.73
CA GLY A 294 14.09 15.50 18.98
C GLY A 294 12.70 14.97 18.66
N GLY A 295 12.11 15.37 17.54
CA GLY A 295 10.84 14.77 17.10
C GLY A 295 10.96 13.25 17.12
N LEU A 296 9.86 12.53 17.40
CA LEU A 296 9.76 11.06 17.57
C LEU A 296 10.42 10.21 16.46
N TYR A 297 10.83 10.88 15.37
CA TYR A 297 11.57 10.41 14.21
C TYR A 297 13.06 10.85 14.21
N CYS A 298 13.76 10.83 15.35
CA CYS A 298 15.21 11.08 15.40
C CYS A 298 16.05 10.10 14.54
N ASP A 299 15.43 9.00 14.08
CA ASP A 299 15.99 8.05 13.12
C ASP A 299 15.93 8.52 11.66
N ARG A 300 15.39 9.73 11.38
CA ARG A 300 15.74 10.41 10.14
C ARG A 300 17.25 10.62 10.21
N GLN A 301 18.01 9.74 9.55
CA GLN A 301 19.32 10.11 9.04
C GLN A 301 19.19 11.54 8.55
N ALA A 302 20.02 12.44 9.07
CA ALA A 302 20.03 13.82 8.63
C ALA A 302 19.93 13.77 7.11
N PRO A 303 18.89 14.39 6.50
CA PRO A 303 18.67 14.29 5.07
C PRO A 303 20.03 14.53 4.42
N PRO A 304 20.46 13.66 3.48
CA PRO A 304 21.76 13.84 2.85
C PRO A 304 21.87 15.31 2.46
N PRO A 305 23.01 15.97 2.79
CA PRO A 305 23.13 17.41 2.61
C PRO A 305 22.62 17.75 1.21
N PRO A 306 21.74 18.76 1.08
CA PRO A 306 21.10 19.05 -0.19
C PRO A 306 22.19 19.14 -1.26
N PRO A 307 22.00 18.50 -2.43
CA PRO A 307 22.98 18.61 -3.49
C PRO A 307 23.24 20.11 -3.74
N PRO A 308 24.49 20.51 -4.01
CA PRO A 308 24.83 21.91 -4.23
C PRO A 308 23.85 22.50 -5.26
N PRO A 309 23.37 23.74 -5.06
CA PRO A 309 22.39 24.35 -5.95
C PRO A 309 22.86 24.23 -7.40
N LEU A 310 22.01 23.69 -8.27
CA LEU A 310 22.32 23.67 -9.70
C LEU A 310 22.39 25.12 -10.20
N GLU A 311 23.59 25.56 -10.54
CA GLU A 311 23.82 26.80 -11.26
C GLU A 311 23.58 26.56 -12.74
N CYS A 312 22.71 27.36 -13.33
CA CYS A 312 22.48 27.26 -14.76
C CYS A 312 23.73 27.65 -15.55
N PRO A 313 24.26 26.79 -16.44
CA PRO A 313 25.45 27.11 -17.22
C PRO A 313 25.26 28.29 -18.19
N ASN A 314 24.01 28.68 -18.48
CA ASN A 314 23.69 29.71 -19.46
C ASN A 314 23.42 31.09 -18.86
N CYS A 315 22.93 31.17 -17.62
CA CYS A 315 22.64 32.47 -16.97
C CYS A 315 23.14 32.60 -15.52
N ALA A 316 23.90 31.62 -15.02
CA ALA A 316 24.51 31.59 -13.68
C ALA A 316 23.53 31.79 -12.51
N ARG A 317 22.22 31.71 -12.74
CA ARG A 317 21.20 31.77 -11.69
C ARG A 317 21.04 30.39 -11.07
N THR A 318 20.94 30.36 -9.75
CA THR A 318 20.64 29.16 -8.96
C THR A 318 19.15 28.83 -9.03
N GLY A 319 18.80 27.54 -9.04
CA GLY A 319 17.41 27.08 -8.92
C GLY A 319 16.81 26.48 -10.20
N HIS A 320 17.60 26.35 -11.29
CA HIS A 320 17.18 25.63 -12.48
C HIS A 320 18.39 25.04 -13.24
N GLY A 321 18.23 23.85 -13.82
CA GLY A 321 19.33 23.15 -14.52
C GLY A 321 19.71 23.74 -15.89
N GLY A 322 18.90 24.67 -16.42
CA GLY A 322 19.12 25.36 -17.69
C GLY A 322 18.12 26.51 -17.89
N CYS A 323 18.48 27.58 -18.59
CA CYS A 323 17.56 28.67 -18.99
C CYS A 323 17.71 28.97 -20.48
N GLY A 324 16.64 29.51 -21.05
CA GLY A 324 16.58 29.94 -22.44
C GLY A 324 16.16 28.82 -23.39
N LYS A 325 16.38 29.07 -24.69
CA LYS A 325 15.91 28.23 -25.80
C LYS A 325 16.35 26.77 -25.68
N THR A 326 17.60 26.51 -25.29
CA THR A 326 18.17 25.16 -25.19
C THR A 326 17.47 24.29 -24.13
N TRP A 327 17.16 24.86 -22.96
CA TRP A 327 16.42 24.14 -21.91
C TRP A 327 14.98 23.83 -22.34
N TRP A 328 14.32 24.80 -22.97
CA TRP A 328 12.95 24.64 -23.44
C TRP A 328 12.87 23.57 -24.54
N VAL A 329 13.82 23.58 -25.48
CA VAL A 329 13.96 22.53 -26.51
C VAL A 329 14.16 21.16 -25.88
N ALA A 330 15.06 21.03 -24.89
CA ALA A 330 15.32 19.76 -24.20
C ALA A 330 14.07 19.23 -23.47
N GLN A 331 13.34 20.11 -22.79
CA GLN A 331 12.13 19.75 -22.07
C GLN A 331 11.01 19.33 -23.03
N ARG A 332 10.80 20.08 -24.12
CA ARG A 332 9.79 19.78 -25.14
C ARG A 332 10.12 18.49 -25.91
N ALA A 333 11.40 18.25 -26.22
CA ALA A 333 11.89 17.01 -26.81
C ALA A 333 11.58 15.79 -25.93
N ARG A 334 11.86 15.88 -24.62
CA ARG A 334 11.53 14.84 -23.64
C ARG A 334 10.02 14.59 -23.57
N TRP A 335 9.21 15.63 -23.65
CA TRP A 335 7.76 15.51 -23.59
C TRP A 335 7.17 14.84 -24.84
N LEU A 336 7.70 15.19 -26.02
CA LEU A 336 7.25 14.67 -27.30
C LEU A 336 7.88 13.31 -27.66
N GLY A 337 8.89 12.86 -26.91
CA GLY A 337 9.67 11.66 -27.26
C GLY A 337 10.45 11.82 -28.57
N LEU A 338 10.84 13.06 -28.92
CA LEU A 338 11.56 13.38 -30.15
C LEU A 338 13.01 13.81 -29.85
N PRO A 339 13.96 13.64 -30.80
CA PRO A 339 15.32 14.17 -30.66
C PRO A 339 15.34 15.69 -30.52
N GLN A 340 16.27 16.24 -29.72
CA GLN A 340 16.36 17.68 -29.48
C GLN A 340 16.60 18.47 -30.77
N GLU A 341 17.32 17.89 -31.73
CA GLU A 341 17.63 18.50 -33.02
C GLU A 341 16.36 18.76 -33.86
N VAL A 342 15.39 17.84 -33.77
CA VAL A 342 14.09 17.96 -34.47
C VAL A 342 13.26 19.07 -33.84
N VAL A 343 13.33 19.21 -32.52
CA VAL A 343 12.58 20.22 -31.75
C VAL A 343 13.25 21.60 -31.78
N ALA A 344 14.58 21.63 -31.93
CA ALA A 344 15.38 22.86 -31.99
C ALA A 344 15.22 23.60 -33.33
N TRP A 345 14.80 22.91 -34.38
CA TRP A 345 14.65 23.47 -35.70
C TRP A 345 13.48 24.47 -35.73
N GLU A 346 13.82 25.75 -35.89
CA GLU A 346 12.85 26.81 -36.15
C GLU A 346 12.70 26.95 -37.67
N PRO A 347 11.46 26.96 -38.20
CA PRO A 347 11.23 27.18 -39.63
C PRO A 347 11.76 28.55 -40.05
N ALA A 348 12.26 28.67 -41.28
CA ALA A 348 12.87 29.91 -41.76
C ALA A 348 11.83 31.04 -41.91
N THR A 349 10.57 30.66 -42.10
CA THR A 349 9.42 31.56 -42.17
C THR A 349 8.26 31.00 -41.36
N PHE A 350 7.32 31.87 -40.98
CA PHE A 350 6.10 31.44 -40.29
C PHE A 350 5.19 30.56 -41.17
N GLU A 351 5.33 30.65 -42.50
CA GLU A 351 4.53 29.91 -43.48
C GLU A 351 5.06 28.48 -43.70
N GLU A 352 6.32 28.22 -43.33
CA GLU A 352 6.87 26.87 -43.36
C GLU A 352 6.32 26.03 -42.22
N GLU A 353 5.70 24.92 -42.58
CA GLU A 353 5.12 23.99 -41.63
C GLU A 353 6.23 23.35 -40.79
N GLY A 354 6.32 23.75 -39.51
CA GLY A 354 7.40 23.33 -38.62
C GLY A 354 7.59 21.81 -38.58
N THR A 355 8.84 21.35 -38.40
CA THR A 355 9.23 19.93 -38.28
C THR A 355 8.38 19.14 -37.28
N LEU A 356 7.86 19.80 -36.25
CA LEU A 356 6.95 19.20 -35.26
C LEU A 356 5.59 18.81 -35.86
N ALA A 357 5.00 19.65 -36.70
CA ALA A 357 3.73 19.36 -37.38
C ALA A 357 3.88 18.18 -38.35
N VAL A 358 5.01 18.15 -39.08
CA VAL A 358 5.36 17.05 -39.98
C VAL A 358 5.60 15.74 -39.21
N SER A 359 6.31 15.81 -38.09
CA SER A 359 6.61 14.63 -37.25
C SER A 359 5.35 14.07 -36.57
N GLY A 360 4.43 14.94 -36.14
CA GLY A 360 3.14 14.54 -35.58
C GLY A 360 2.29 13.76 -36.58
N ARG A 361 2.23 14.20 -37.85
CA ARG A 361 1.51 13.46 -38.90
C ARG A 361 2.15 12.12 -39.24
N ARG A 362 3.48 12.01 -39.20
CA ARG A 362 4.17 10.72 -39.38
C ARG A 362 3.92 9.76 -38.23
N ALA A 363 3.87 10.25 -37.00
CA ALA A 363 3.56 9.44 -35.81
C ALA A 363 2.10 8.97 -35.77
N ALA A 364 1.17 9.73 -36.36
CA ALA A 364 -0.25 9.37 -36.44
C ALA A 364 -0.56 8.20 -37.40
N GLY A 365 0.43 7.74 -38.18
CA GLY A 365 0.30 6.61 -39.10
C GLY A 365 -0.57 6.92 -40.34
N PRO A 366 -0.36 6.22 -41.47
CA PRO A 366 -1.12 6.43 -42.71
C PRO A 366 -2.58 5.92 -42.67
N GLY A 367 -3.13 5.64 -41.47
CA GLY A 367 -4.47 5.07 -41.28
C GLY A 367 -5.60 6.08 -41.04
N ALA A 368 -5.30 7.37 -40.83
CA ALA A 368 -6.31 8.41 -40.74
C ALA A 368 -6.71 8.87 -42.15
N GLY A 369 -7.67 8.16 -42.74
CA GLY A 369 -8.10 8.34 -44.13
C GLY A 369 -8.52 9.77 -44.48
N ALA A 370 -8.07 10.22 -45.65
CA ALA A 370 -8.63 11.36 -46.37
C ALA A 370 -10.15 11.15 -46.61
N PRO A 371 -10.98 12.21 -46.64
CA PRO A 371 -12.38 12.08 -46.97
C PRO A 371 -12.52 11.58 -48.42
N GLY A 372 -12.85 10.30 -48.55
CA GLY A 372 -13.17 9.67 -49.82
C GLY A 372 -14.47 10.23 -50.39
N GLU A 373 -14.41 10.58 -51.67
CA GLU A 373 -15.54 10.90 -52.54
C GLU A 373 -16.59 9.79 -52.48
N GLY A 374 -17.62 10.01 -51.66
CA GLY A 374 -18.80 9.16 -51.54
C GLY A 374 -19.79 9.44 -52.66
N ARG A 375 -19.66 8.66 -53.73
CA ARG A 375 -20.59 8.49 -54.84
C ARG A 375 -21.95 7.98 -54.33
N CYS A 376 -23.00 8.80 -54.41
CA CYS A 376 -24.39 8.36 -54.19
C CYS A 376 -25.09 8.21 -55.56
N GLY A 377 -25.22 6.98 -56.06
CA GLY A 377 -26.40 6.62 -56.88
C GLY A 377 -27.61 6.62 -55.93
N GLY A 378 -28.83 7.02 -56.31
CA GLY A 378 -29.49 6.97 -57.60
C GLY A 378 -30.82 6.26 -57.36
N GLY A 379 -31.95 6.98 -57.44
CA GLY A 379 -33.28 6.40 -57.35
C GLY A 379 -34.41 7.42 -57.25
N GLY A 380 -35.01 7.76 -58.40
CA GLY A 380 -36.24 8.58 -58.52
C GLY A 380 -36.14 9.57 -59.70
N SER A 381 -36.38 9.18 -60.95
CA SER A 381 -37.69 8.98 -61.61
C SER A 381 -38.28 10.28 -62.20
N VAL A 382 -38.25 10.38 -63.55
CA VAL A 382 -39.04 11.19 -64.53
C VAL A 382 -39.07 12.73 -64.33
N SER A 383 -38.83 13.63 -65.29
CA SER A 383 -39.13 13.65 -66.74
C SER A 383 -38.35 14.80 -67.45
N ASP A 384 -38.21 14.67 -68.78
CA ASP A 384 -38.13 15.72 -69.81
C ASP A 384 -37.04 16.82 -69.84
N GLY A 385 -36.30 16.84 -70.96
CA GLY A 385 -36.25 18.03 -71.82
C GLY A 385 -34.97 18.86 -71.84
N GLY A 386 -34.32 18.91 -73.01
CA GLY A 386 -33.81 20.18 -73.52
C GLY A 386 -32.29 20.42 -73.51
N ALA A 387 -31.75 20.56 -74.72
CA ALA A 387 -30.39 20.98 -75.05
C ALA A 387 -30.01 22.38 -74.54
N GLY A 388 -28.71 22.65 -74.42
CA GLY A 388 -28.20 24.02 -74.38
C GLY A 388 -26.78 24.16 -73.84
N ALA A 389 -25.94 24.86 -74.59
CA ALA A 389 -24.51 25.01 -74.36
C ALA A 389 -24.14 26.25 -73.52
N ALA A 390 -22.87 26.25 -73.09
CA ALA A 390 -21.97 27.40 -72.94
C ALA A 390 -22.09 28.36 -71.72
N ALA A 391 -20.91 28.52 -71.11
CA ALA A 391 -20.28 29.78 -70.68
C ALA A 391 -20.79 30.54 -69.44
N ALA A 392 -19.79 30.78 -68.56
CA ALA A 392 -19.49 32.00 -67.81
C ALA A 392 -20.38 32.42 -66.62
N ALA A 393 -19.69 32.50 -65.48
CA ALA A 393 -19.74 33.58 -64.47
C ALA A 393 -21.10 34.00 -63.90
N SER A 394 -21.32 33.69 -62.61
CA SER A 394 -21.45 34.73 -61.59
C SER A 394 -21.47 34.16 -60.18
N ALA A 395 -20.77 34.89 -59.32
CA ALA A 395 -20.64 34.67 -57.89
C ALA A 395 -21.98 34.82 -57.16
N ALA A 396 -22.21 33.94 -56.19
CA ALA A 396 -23.04 34.24 -55.03
C ALA A 396 -22.34 33.71 -53.78
N THR A 397 -21.69 34.63 -53.08
CA THR A 397 -21.08 34.51 -51.76
C THR A 397 -22.09 34.03 -50.72
N VAL A 398 -21.74 33.00 -49.94
CA VAL A 398 -22.31 32.74 -48.61
C VAL A 398 -21.15 32.61 -47.62
N PRO A 399 -21.15 33.35 -46.50
CA PRO A 399 -19.97 33.52 -45.65
C PRO A 399 -19.73 32.29 -44.78
N SER A 400 -18.51 31.75 -44.80
CA SER A 400 -18.04 30.82 -43.77
C SER A 400 -17.41 31.64 -42.65
N THR A 401 -18.25 32.11 -41.73
CA THR A 401 -17.82 32.52 -40.40
C THR A 401 -17.32 31.26 -39.70
N ARG A 402 -16.00 31.12 -39.63
CA ARG A 402 -15.33 30.18 -38.75
C ARG A 402 -15.57 30.66 -37.32
N ALA A 403 -16.70 30.25 -36.75
CA ALA A 403 -17.03 30.52 -35.36
C ALA A 403 -15.93 29.93 -34.48
N ALA A 404 -15.39 30.75 -33.58
CA ALA A 404 -14.54 30.30 -32.50
C ALA A 404 -15.22 29.11 -31.79
N PRO A 405 -14.45 28.12 -31.27
CA PRO A 405 -15.04 27.04 -30.50
C PRO A 405 -15.85 27.67 -29.38
N VAL A 406 -17.17 27.47 -29.43
CA VAL A 406 -18.07 27.84 -28.35
C VAL A 406 -17.52 27.15 -27.12
N LEU A 407 -17.09 27.93 -26.13
CA LEU A 407 -16.66 27.42 -24.83
C LEU A 407 -17.80 26.57 -24.30
N ALA A 408 -17.63 25.24 -24.35
CA ALA A 408 -18.58 24.31 -23.76
C ALA A 408 -18.68 24.67 -22.28
N ASP A 409 -19.90 24.79 -21.78
CA ASP A 409 -20.19 25.21 -20.43
C ASP A 409 -19.73 24.14 -19.42
N LEU A 410 -19.19 24.53 -18.25
CA LEU A 410 -18.79 23.58 -17.19
C LEU A 410 -19.98 22.77 -16.68
N SER A 411 -21.20 23.26 -16.92
CA SER A 411 -22.48 22.57 -16.69
C SER A 411 -22.59 21.19 -17.35
N GLU A 412 -21.72 20.85 -18.32
CA GLU A 412 -21.67 19.53 -18.97
C GLU A 412 -20.83 18.49 -18.20
N LEU A 413 -20.13 18.90 -17.14
CA LEU A 413 -19.41 17.99 -16.25
C LEU A 413 -20.32 17.58 -15.10
N SER A 414 -20.32 16.29 -14.79
CA SER A 414 -20.98 15.82 -13.57
C SER A 414 -20.21 16.30 -12.33
N ASP A 415 -20.90 16.49 -11.20
CA ASP A 415 -20.29 16.90 -9.93
C ASP A 415 -19.10 16.00 -9.54
N GLU A 416 -19.20 14.68 -9.81
CA GLU A 416 -18.11 13.73 -9.58
C GLU A 416 -16.88 13.96 -10.46
N GLU A 417 -17.07 14.45 -11.69
CA GLU A 417 -15.97 14.78 -12.61
C GLU A 417 -15.32 16.11 -12.24
N ILE A 418 -16.12 17.08 -11.79
CA ILE A 418 -15.63 18.35 -11.26
C ILE A 418 -14.77 18.08 -10.02
N GLU A 419 -15.25 17.25 -9.08
CA GLU A 419 -14.50 16.92 -7.88
C GLU A 419 -13.20 16.16 -8.18
N ALA A 420 -13.23 15.23 -9.14
CA ALA A 420 -12.03 14.54 -9.59
C ALA A 420 -11.02 15.49 -10.24
N LEU A 421 -11.49 16.49 -10.99
CA LEU A 421 -10.67 17.53 -11.60
C LEU A 421 -10.06 18.45 -10.54
N ARG A 422 -10.85 18.88 -9.56
CA ARG A 422 -10.37 19.68 -8.41
C ARG A 422 -9.27 18.93 -7.64
N ALA A 423 -9.51 17.66 -7.31
CA ALA A 423 -8.52 16.81 -6.65
C ALA A 423 -7.24 16.62 -7.49
N CYS A 424 -7.33 16.63 -8.82
CA CYS A 424 -6.17 16.61 -9.70
C CYS A 424 -5.37 17.91 -9.67
N ILE A 425 -6.04 19.05 -9.64
CA ILE A 425 -5.43 20.39 -9.63
C ILE A 425 -4.74 20.65 -8.28
N ASP A 426 -5.38 20.25 -7.17
CA ASP A 426 -4.84 20.43 -5.81
C ASP A 426 -3.68 19.48 -5.47
N ALA A 427 -3.51 18.40 -6.23
CA ALA A 427 -2.47 17.43 -5.97
C ALA A 427 -1.07 18.00 -6.25
N THR A 428 -0.33 18.32 -5.19
CA THR A 428 1.04 18.85 -5.24
C THR A 428 2.11 17.77 -5.47
N GLU A 429 1.76 16.49 -5.29
CA GLU A 429 2.69 15.36 -5.40
C GLU A 429 2.04 14.16 -6.10
N ARG A 430 2.88 13.31 -6.70
CA ARG A 430 2.44 12.09 -7.41
C ARG A 430 2.14 10.94 -6.43
N PRO A 431 1.19 10.03 -6.75
CA PRO A 431 0.46 9.96 -8.02
C PRO A 431 -0.74 10.90 -8.05
N PHE A 432 -0.92 11.60 -9.18
CA PHE A 432 -2.10 12.42 -9.41
C PHE A 432 -3.34 11.52 -9.57
N PRO A 433 -4.50 11.92 -9.04
CA PRO A 433 -5.76 11.24 -9.32
C PRO A 433 -5.99 11.08 -10.83
N GLN A 434 -6.70 10.02 -11.24
CA GLN A 434 -7.01 9.81 -12.65
C GLN A 434 -8.39 10.37 -12.97
N LEU A 435 -8.48 11.19 -14.02
CA LEU A 435 -9.76 11.65 -14.57
C LEU A 435 -10.48 10.51 -15.28
N LYS A 436 -11.81 10.43 -15.12
CA LYS A 436 -12.66 9.41 -15.76
C LYS A 436 -12.69 9.52 -17.29
N ARG A 437 -12.52 10.73 -17.82
CA ARG A 437 -12.41 11.02 -19.25
C ARG A 437 -11.35 12.10 -19.52
N GLN A 438 -10.90 12.18 -20.77
CA GLN A 438 -10.11 13.32 -21.23
C GLN A 438 -10.99 14.58 -21.27
N LEU A 439 -10.51 15.68 -20.71
CA LEU A 439 -11.22 16.95 -20.65
C LEU A 439 -10.53 18.00 -21.54
N PRO A 440 -11.30 18.89 -22.20
CA PRO A 440 -10.73 20.05 -22.89
C PRO A 440 -9.89 20.90 -21.93
N LEU A 441 -8.75 21.42 -22.41
CA LEU A 441 -7.86 22.27 -21.59
C LEU A 441 -8.59 23.50 -21.01
N ALA A 442 -9.52 24.08 -21.77
CA ALA A 442 -10.33 25.21 -21.31
C ALA A 442 -11.09 24.91 -20.01
N HIS A 443 -11.67 23.71 -19.86
CA HIS A 443 -12.37 23.32 -18.64
C HIS A 443 -11.44 23.15 -17.45
N ALA A 444 -10.25 22.59 -17.67
CA ALA A 444 -9.25 22.45 -16.62
C ALA A 444 -8.74 23.82 -16.12
N VAL A 445 -8.56 24.78 -17.02
CA VAL A 445 -8.14 26.15 -16.68
C VAL A 445 -9.25 26.86 -15.89
N GLN A 446 -10.50 26.81 -16.36
CA GLN A 446 -11.62 27.44 -15.68
C GLN A 446 -11.83 26.86 -14.26
N CYS A 447 -11.76 25.54 -14.10
CA CYS A 447 -11.86 24.90 -12.78
C CYS A 447 -10.71 25.30 -11.84
N ALA A 448 -9.50 25.52 -12.38
CA ALA A 448 -8.37 26.01 -11.61
C ALA A 448 -8.54 27.49 -11.19
N GLU A 449 -9.11 28.34 -12.05
CA GLU A 449 -9.44 29.73 -11.73
C GLU A 449 -10.49 29.82 -10.62
N GLU A 450 -11.56 29.01 -10.69
CA GLU A 450 -12.59 28.94 -9.64
C GLU A 450 -12.01 28.50 -8.28
N LEU A 451 -11.16 27.46 -8.26
CA LEU A 451 -10.46 27.03 -7.04
C LEU A 451 -9.56 28.13 -6.47
N TRP A 452 -8.91 28.89 -7.34
CA TRP A 452 -8.05 30.01 -6.94
C TRP A 452 -8.86 31.16 -6.32
N GLU A 453 -10.03 31.47 -6.88
CA GLU A 453 -10.96 32.46 -6.32
C GLU A 453 -11.59 32.01 -4.99
N GLU A 454 -11.84 30.72 -4.79
CA GLU A 454 -12.32 30.17 -3.51
C GLU A 454 -11.27 30.25 -2.38
N CYS A 455 -9.97 30.30 -2.72
CA CYS A 455 -8.85 30.29 -1.77
C CYS A 455 -8.21 31.67 -1.52
N GLY A 456 -8.58 32.71 -2.27
CA GLY A 456 -8.07 34.09 -2.13
C GLY A 456 -8.93 34.93 -1.20
#